data_AF-A0A2M8LQ56-F1
#
_entry.id   AF-A0A2M8LQ56-F1
#
_cell.length_a   1.000
_cell.length_b   1.000
_cell.length_c   1.000
_cell.angle_alpha   90.00
_cell.angle_beta   90.00
_cell.angle_gamma   90.00
#
_symmetry.space_group_name_H-M   'P 1'
#
loop_
_entity.id
_entity.type
_entity.pdbx_description
1 polymer ?
#
loop_
_entity_poly.entity_id
_entity_poly.type
_entity_poly.pdbx_seq_one_letter_code
_entity_poly.pdbx_strand_id
1 'polypeptide(L)'
;MATTGYTREQLADAVARSSTWVELMRTLGFKASGGRRRVLQRLVAEYGIDTGHFKRQSSGQKYTDAALAEAVASSTTLREVVTRLGVAPATGTLSHIRRRIAAAGIDTSHLPALNRSRVELPLTPEEVRKAAGSATSVRSLARSLGIPDDGRSRAALRRMLAELDVDVSHFSHARVTISEAPLRAAVSNSTSYADVMRFLGLPVNDASHRRVHRQVLRLELDTSHFKRRTRREIRPRRPKRIAGEVLRVHPADAPRMNHARLRRALEESGVPYRCAGCGNPGEWRETVMTLHIDHINGDWHDNRLENLRYLCPNCHAVTNTWCRRRRGLGASR
;
A
#
# COMPACT_ATOMS: atom_id res chain seq x y z
N MET A 1 -25.42 -13.21 15.12
CA MET A 1 -24.53 -14.30 15.58
C MET A 1 -23.43 -14.49 14.55
N ALA A 2 -22.31 -13.78 14.70
CA ALA A 2 -21.25 -13.77 13.70
C ALA A 2 -20.41 -15.05 13.83
N THR A 3 -20.41 -15.87 12.78
CA THR A 3 -19.60 -17.08 12.59
C THR A 3 -18.11 -16.77 12.71
N THR A 4 -17.58 -16.89 13.92
CA THR A 4 -16.18 -17.19 14.12
C THR A 4 -16.08 -18.71 14.19
N GLY A 5 -15.25 -19.32 13.34
CA GLY A 5 -15.22 -20.77 13.12
C GLY A 5 -14.66 -21.61 14.27
N TYR A 6 -14.77 -21.17 15.53
CA TYR A 6 -14.39 -21.95 16.71
C TYR A 6 -15.62 -22.13 17.59
N THR A 7 -15.93 -23.39 17.86
CA THR A 7 -16.86 -23.72 18.95
C THR A 7 -16.22 -23.39 20.30
N ARG A 8 -17.05 -23.16 21.32
CA ARG A 8 -16.58 -22.90 22.68
C ARG A 8 -15.68 -24.04 23.18
N GLU A 9 -16.03 -25.26 22.83
CA GLU A 9 -15.35 -26.50 23.22
C GLU A 9 -13.95 -26.58 22.59
N GLN A 10 -13.83 -26.29 21.29
CA GLN A 10 -12.54 -26.24 20.59
C GLN A 10 -11.61 -25.18 21.17
N LEU A 11 -12.14 -24.01 21.53
CA LEU A 11 -11.34 -22.94 22.09
C LEU A 11 -10.94 -23.22 23.54
N ALA A 12 -11.82 -23.82 24.33
CA ALA A 12 -11.54 -24.22 25.72
C ALA A 12 -10.45 -25.29 25.79
N ASP A 13 -10.53 -26.32 24.95
CA ASP A 13 -9.50 -27.36 24.85
C ASP A 13 -8.14 -26.79 24.38
N ALA A 14 -8.15 -25.92 23.37
CA ALA A 14 -6.93 -25.29 22.90
C ALA A 14 -6.31 -24.35 23.96
N VAL A 15 -7.13 -23.66 24.75
CA VAL A 15 -6.70 -22.82 25.87
C VAL A 15 -6.13 -23.68 27.01
N ALA A 16 -6.76 -24.80 27.36
CA ALA A 16 -6.25 -25.70 28.40
C ALA A 16 -4.87 -26.26 28.03
N ARG A 17 -4.64 -26.56 26.74
CA ARG A 17 -3.35 -27.07 26.21
C ARG A 17 -2.29 -26.01 25.95
N SER A 18 -2.58 -24.74 26.24
CA SER A 18 -1.68 -23.63 25.94
C SER A 18 -1.34 -22.84 27.20
N SER A 19 -0.11 -22.35 27.27
CA SER A 19 0.39 -21.49 28.36
C SER A 19 0.57 -20.03 27.92
N THR A 20 0.45 -19.74 26.61
CA THR A 20 0.54 -18.38 26.06
C THR A 20 -0.40 -18.18 24.86
N TRP A 21 -0.71 -16.92 24.53
CA TRP A 21 -1.47 -16.58 23.31
C TRP A 21 -0.77 -17.00 22.01
N VAL A 22 0.56 -17.05 22.00
CA VAL A 22 1.33 -17.50 20.83
C VAL A 22 1.21 -19.01 20.68
N GLU A 23 1.30 -19.75 21.79
CA GLU A 23 1.09 -21.19 21.83
C GLU A 23 -0.34 -21.55 21.44
N LEU A 24 -1.36 -20.85 21.97
CA LEU A 24 -2.75 -21.02 21.54
C LEU A 24 -2.92 -20.89 20.02
N MET A 25 -2.29 -19.88 19.42
CA MET A 25 -2.33 -19.73 17.96
C MET A 25 -1.66 -20.90 17.24
N ARG A 26 -0.54 -21.42 17.77
CA ARG A 26 0.15 -22.60 17.19
C ARG A 26 -0.67 -23.87 17.35
N THR A 27 -1.29 -24.09 18.51
CA THR A 27 -2.20 -25.21 18.80
C THR A 27 -3.40 -25.21 17.87
N LEU A 28 -3.88 -24.02 17.47
CA LEU A 28 -4.92 -23.83 16.47
C LEU A 28 -4.41 -23.84 15.02
N GLY A 29 -3.14 -24.16 14.76
CA GLY A 29 -2.56 -24.29 13.42
C GLY A 29 -2.16 -22.96 12.75
N PHE A 30 -1.99 -21.89 13.52
CA PHE A 30 -1.70 -20.56 13.00
C PHE A 30 -0.31 -20.03 13.35
N LYS A 31 0.22 -19.21 12.44
CA LYS A 31 1.37 -18.35 12.72
C LYS A 31 0.98 -17.22 13.68
N ALA A 32 1.94 -16.80 14.51
CA ALA A 32 1.74 -15.72 15.46
C ALA A 32 1.38 -14.40 14.75
N SER A 33 0.23 -13.83 15.06
CA SER A 33 -0.25 -12.57 14.47
C SER A 33 -0.96 -11.73 15.52
N GLY A 34 -0.59 -10.45 15.61
CA GLY A 34 -1.21 -9.51 16.55
C GLY A 34 -2.68 -9.21 16.26
N GLY A 35 -3.11 -9.35 15.00
CA GLY A 35 -4.52 -9.23 14.62
C GLY A 35 -5.34 -10.44 15.08
N ARG A 36 -4.81 -11.65 14.85
CA ARG A 36 -5.47 -12.90 15.25
C ARG A 36 -5.50 -13.09 16.76
N ARG A 37 -4.46 -12.65 17.46
CA ARG A 37 -4.44 -12.58 18.93
C ARG A 37 -5.62 -11.79 19.48
N ARG A 38 -5.93 -10.61 18.90
CA ARG A 38 -7.06 -9.79 19.34
C ARG A 38 -8.42 -10.47 19.13
N VAL A 39 -8.57 -11.19 18.02
CA VAL A 39 -9.79 -11.98 17.73
C VAL A 39 -9.94 -13.12 18.75
N LEU A 40 -8.89 -13.90 19.00
CA LEU A 40 -8.93 -15.00 19.98
C LEU A 40 -9.17 -14.49 21.41
N GLN A 41 -8.58 -13.36 21.79
CA GLN A 41 -8.82 -12.73 23.09
C GLN A 41 -10.29 -12.34 23.27
N ARG A 42 -10.91 -11.78 22.22
CA ARG A 42 -12.34 -11.46 22.24
C ARG A 42 -13.19 -12.73 22.37
N LEU A 43 -12.89 -13.77 21.60
CA LEU A 43 -13.66 -15.02 21.62
C LEU A 43 -13.54 -15.76 22.97
N VAL A 44 -12.35 -15.82 23.54
CA VAL A 44 -12.14 -16.38 24.89
C VAL A 44 -12.97 -15.62 25.93
N ALA A 45 -12.98 -14.29 25.86
CA ALA A 45 -13.76 -13.44 26.77
C ALA A 45 -15.28 -13.61 26.55
N GLU A 46 -15.73 -13.68 25.30
CA GLU A 46 -17.13 -13.90 24.93
C GLU A 46 -17.64 -15.27 25.39
N TYR A 47 -16.80 -16.31 25.32
CA TYR A 47 -17.12 -17.66 25.78
C TYR A 47 -16.89 -17.90 27.29
N GLY A 48 -16.38 -16.90 28.01
CA GLY A 48 -16.09 -17.00 29.45
C GLY A 48 -15.04 -18.07 29.78
N ILE A 49 -14.05 -18.29 28.90
CA ILE A 49 -13.01 -19.29 29.10
C ILE A 49 -11.90 -18.68 29.95
N ASP A 50 -11.51 -19.36 31.04
CA ASP A 50 -10.43 -18.89 31.89
C ASP A 50 -9.07 -18.96 31.17
N THR A 51 -8.32 -17.87 31.25
CA THR A 51 -6.94 -17.76 30.75
C THR A 51 -6.00 -17.23 31.83
N GLY A 52 -6.39 -17.33 33.11
CA GLY A 52 -5.56 -16.91 34.24
C GLY A 52 -4.21 -17.63 34.30
N HIS A 53 -4.14 -18.88 33.86
CA HIS A 53 -2.91 -19.68 33.75
C HIS A 53 -2.02 -19.28 32.57
N PHE A 54 -2.52 -18.49 31.62
CA PHE A 54 -1.66 -17.99 30.55
C PHE A 54 -0.61 -17.11 31.20
N LYS A 55 0.66 -17.47 31.02
CA LYS A 55 1.77 -16.61 31.37
C LYS A 55 1.50 -15.28 30.69
N ARG A 56 1.19 -14.26 31.48
CA ARG A 56 1.29 -12.88 31.00
C ARG A 56 2.71 -12.82 30.48
N GLN A 57 2.87 -12.68 29.17
CA GLN A 57 4.00 -11.91 28.72
C GLN A 57 3.77 -10.50 29.26
N SER A 58 4.05 -10.29 30.55
CA SER A 58 5.00 -9.25 30.84
C SER A 58 6.15 -9.61 29.91
N SER A 59 6.21 -8.93 28.77
CA SER A 59 7.52 -8.61 28.25
C SER A 59 8.21 -8.00 29.46
N GLY A 60 8.99 -8.80 30.21
CA GLY A 60 9.86 -8.31 31.26
C GLY A 60 10.46 -7.07 30.67
N GLN A 61 10.13 -5.93 31.26
CA GLN A 61 10.17 -4.61 30.65
C GLN A 61 11.49 -4.54 29.88
N LYS A 62 11.45 -4.67 28.54
CA LYS A 62 12.64 -5.01 27.75
C LYS A 62 13.81 -4.05 28.04
N TYR A 63 13.43 -2.87 28.49
CA TYR A 63 14.25 -1.87 29.11
C TYR A 63 13.55 -1.50 30.42
N THR A 64 14.06 -1.96 31.57
CA THR A 64 13.61 -1.45 32.88
C THR A 64 14.06 0.00 33.01
N ASP A 65 13.35 0.80 33.81
CA ASP A 65 13.74 2.21 33.98
C ASP A 65 15.13 2.33 34.65
N ALA A 66 15.47 1.36 35.51
CA ALA A 66 16.81 1.21 36.08
C ALA A 66 17.90 0.94 35.01
N ALA A 67 17.69 -0.04 34.12
CA ALA A 67 18.65 -0.33 33.05
C ALA A 67 18.77 0.82 32.05
N LEU A 68 17.67 1.54 31.80
CA LEU A 68 17.69 2.77 31.00
C LEU A 68 18.53 3.86 31.67
N ALA A 69 18.37 4.07 32.98
CA ALA A 69 19.12 5.08 33.71
C ALA A 69 20.62 4.78 33.72
N GLU A 70 21.01 3.53 33.96
CA GLU A 70 22.41 3.09 33.92
C GLU A 70 23.02 3.26 32.52
N ALA A 71 22.30 2.85 31.47
CA ALA A 71 22.74 2.99 30.10
C ALA A 71 22.86 4.48 29.69
N VAL A 72 21.97 5.35 30.18
CA VAL A 72 22.04 6.79 29.95
C VAL A 72 23.22 7.43 30.68
N ALA A 73 23.42 7.12 31.96
CA ALA A 73 24.50 7.67 32.77
C ALA A 73 25.90 7.30 32.21
N SER A 74 26.04 6.10 31.65
CA SER A 74 27.31 5.63 31.08
C SER A 74 27.55 6.02 29.62
N SER A 75 26.59 6.68 28.96
CA SER A 75 26.66 6.99 27.52
C SER A 75 26.73 8.48 27.23
N THR A 76 27.31 8.82 26.08
CA THR A 76 27.38 10.19 25.54
C THR A 76 26.47 10.39 24.32
N THR A 77 25.99 9.29 23.72
CA THR A 77 25.05 9.31 22.60
C THR A 77 23.89 8.34 22.79
N LEU A 78 22.73 8.65 22.19
CA LEU A 78 21.58 7.74 22.19
C LEU A 78 21.89 6.40 21.47
N ARG A 79 22.83 6.38 20.52
CA ARG A 79 23.28 5.12 19.91
C ARG A 79 24.01 4.25 20.93
N GLU A 80 24.94 4.82 21.70
CA GLU A 80 25.61 4.11 22.79
C GLU A 80 24.63 3.58 23.83
N VAL A 81 23.62 4.38 24.21
CA VAL A 81 22.56 3.90 25.12
C VAL A 81 21.91 2.64 24.57
N VAL A 82 21.52 2.64 23.29
CA VAL A 82 20.88 1.47 22.66
C VAL A 82 21.83 0.28 22.53
N THR A 83 23.10 0.53 22.20
CA THR A 83 24.14 -0.51 22.14
C THR A 83 24.40 -1.14 23.51
N ARG A 84 24.47 -0.34 24.59
CA ARG A 84 24.64 -0.84 25.97
C ARG A 84 23.43 -1.62 26.47
N LEU A 85 22.24 -1.29 26.00
CA LEU A 85 21.03 -2.09 26.21
C LEU A 85 21.00 -3.39 25.38
N GLY A 86 22.08 -3.69 24.64
CA GLY A 86 22.24 -4.93 23.88
C GLY A 86 21.40 -4.98 22.60
N VAL A 87 21.00 -3.82 22.05
CA VAL A 87 20.12 -3.77 20.87
C VAL A 87 20.79 -3.02 19.72
N ALA A 88 20.51 -3.46 18.49
CA ALA A 88 20.99 -2.77 17.30
C ALA A 88 20.39 -1.34 17.20
N PRO A 89 21.19 -0.31 16.87
CA PRO A 89 20.76 1.08 16.81
C PRO A 89 19.97 1.39 15.51
N ALA A 90 18.81 0.75 15.35
CA ALA A 90 17.85 1.05 14.30
C ALA A 90 17.02 2.30 14.62
N THR A 91 16.57 3.03 13.60
CA THR A 91 15.78 4.28 13.74
C THR A 91 14.53 4.12 14.63
N GLY A 92 13.84 2.97 14.52
CA GLY A 92 12.68 2.64 15.34
C GLY A 92 13.04 2.41 16.82
N THR A 93 14.13 1.69 17.08
CA THR A 93 14.64 1.42 18.44
C THR A 93 15.07 2.70 19.12
N LEU A 94 15.86 3.54 18.44
CA LEU A 94 16.29 4.85 18.94
C LEU A 94 15.08 5.71 19.33
N SER A 95 14.04 5.74 18.49
CA SER A 95 12.80 6.49 18.75
C SER A 95 11.98 5.93 19.91
N HIS A 96 11.99 4.61 20.12
CA HIS A 96 11.31 3.96 21.25
C HIS A 96 12.02 4.23 22.56
N ILE A 97 13.35 4.04 22.61
CA ILE A 97 14.17 4.26 23.79
C ILE A 97 14.14 5.72 24.22
N ARG A 98 14.23 6.67 23.27
CA ARG A 98 14.09 8.10 23.58
C ARG A 98 12.77 8.42 24.28
N ARG A 99 11.65 7.83 23.83
CA ARG A 99 10.34 8.03 24.48
C ARG A 99 10.29 7.41 25.87
N ARG A 100 10.93 6.26 26.07
CA ARG A 100 11.02 5.60 27.37
C ARG A 100 11.84 6.40 28.37
N ILE A 101 12.99 6.94 27.95
CA ILE A 101 13.83 7.84 28.77
C ILE A 101 13.01 9.06 29.22
N ALA A 102 12.34 9.74 28.28
CA ALA A 102 11.52 10.90 28.60
C ALA A 102 10.35 10.55 29.54
N ALA A 103 9.68 9.40 29.33
CA ALA A 103 8.58 8.95 30.19
C ALA A 103 9.04 8.55 31.61
N ALA A 104 10.28 8.07 31.74
CA ALA A 104 10.87 7.69 33.02
C ALA A 104 11.51 8.89 33.76
N GLY A 105 11.56 10.08 33.15
CA GLY A 105 12.14 11.28 33.76
C GLY A 105 13.65 11.18 34.00
N ILE A 106 14.35 10.33 33.25
CA ILE A 106 15.80 10.14 33.40
C ILE A 106 16.52 11.39 32.90
N ASP A 107 17.47 11.91 33.68
CA ASP A 107 18.28 13.05 33.27
C ASP A 107 19.15 12.72 32.05
N THR A 108 19.01 13.53 31.02
CA THR A 108 19.78 13.41 29.78
C THR A 108 20.62 14.64 29.50
N SER A 109 20.83 15.53 30.47
CA SER A 109 21.50 16.84 30.30
C SER A 109 22.88 16.73 29.61
N HIS A 110 23.61 15.65 29.84
CA HIS A 110 24.91 15.36 29.23
C HIS A 110 24.84 14.78 27.81
N LEU A 111 23.65 14.45 27.27
CA LEU A 111 23.45 13.87 25.94
C LEU A 111 23.07 14.95 24.92
N PRO A 112 24.01 15.49 24.11
CA PRO A 112 23.75 16.66 23.25
C PRO A 112 22.70 16.39 22.17
N ALA A 113 22.63 15.16 21.68
CA ALA A 113 21.66 14.75 20.67
C ALA A 113 20.22 14.69 21.20
N LEU A 114 20.03 14.53 22.51
CA LEU A 114 18.74 14.57 23.17
C LEU A 114 18.35 15.99 23.62
N ASN A 115 19.35 16.83 23.93
CA ASN A 115 19.17 18.24 24.31
C ASN A 115 19.47 19.20 23.16
N ARG A 116 19.01 18.89 21.95
CA ARG A 116 19.12 19.87 20.85
C ARG A 116 18.34 21.12 21.26
N SER A 117 19.04 22.25 21.28
CA SER A 117 18.47 23.57 21.55
C SER A 117 17.24 23.76 20.66
N ARG A 118 16.14 24.18 21.30
CA ARG A 118 14.91 24.52 20.59
C ARG A 118 15.25 25.70 19.69
N VAL A 119 14.92 25.59 18.40
CA VAL A 119 14.96 26.78 17.54
C VAL A 119 13.92 27.73 18.08
N GLU A 120 14.38 28.85 18.61
CA GLU A 120 13.57 30.01 18.97
C GLU A 120 13.43 30.85 17.70
N LEU A 121 12.18 31.12 17.34
CA LEU A 121 11.87 32.04 16.25
C LEU A 121 11.70 33.42 16.89
N PRO A 122 12.31 34.49 16.34
CA PRO A 122 12.16 35.84 16.84
C PRO A 122 10.78 36.39 16.41
N LEU A 123 9.73 35.78 16.95
CA LEU A 123 8.34 36.08 16.65
C LEU A 123 7.62 36.41 17.94
N THR A 124 6.87 37.50 17.92
CA THR A 124 5.98 37.84 19.03
C THR A 124 4.73 36.94 19.00
N PRO A 125 4.11 36.66 20.16
CA PRO A 125 2.84 35.95 20.23
C PRO A 125 1.75 36.55 19.33
N GLU A 126 1.69 37.90 19.24
CA GLU A 126 0.66 38.56 18.43
C GLU A 126 0.89 38.46 16.93
N GLU A 127 2.14 38.46 16.48
CA GLU A 127 2.45 38.18 15.06
C GLU A 127 2.01 36.77 14.68
N VAL A 128 2.23 35.79 15.55
CA VAL A 128 1.81 34.39 15.33
C VAL A 128 0.28 34.29 15.27
N ARG A 129 -0.45 34.92 16.21
CA ARG A 129 -1.92 34.89 16.22
C ARG A 129 -2.52 35.56 14.99
N LYS A 130 -2.04 36.75 14.64
CA LYS A 130 -2.50 37.50 13.47
C LYS A 130 -2.26 36.73 12.18
N ALA A 131 -1.06 36.17 12.01
CA ALA A 131 -0.73 35.40 10.81
C ALA A 131 -1.45 34.05 10.75
N ALA A 132 -1.73 33.41 11.89
CA ALA A 132 -2.50 32.17 11.93
C ALA A 132 -3.95 32.35 11.47
N GLY A 133 -4.58 33.49 11.77
CA GLY A 133 -5.96 33.79 11.37
C GLY A 133 -6.17 33.84 9.85
N SER A 134 -5.16 34.28 9.09
CA SER A 134 -5.22 34.36 7.62
C SER A 134 -4.55 33.18 6.91
N ALA A 135 -3.74 32.39 7.62
CA ALA A 135 -3.06 31.23 7.07
C ALA A 135 -4.00 30.03 6.87
N THR A 136 -3.74 29.24 5.83
CA THR A 136 -4.47 27.99 5.53
C THR A 136 -3.65 26.74 5.85
N SER A 137 -2.41 26.88 6.30
CA SER A 137 -1.49 25.81 6.68
C SER A 137 -0.28 26.34 7.46
N VAL A 138 0.46 25.46 8.15
CA VAL A 138 1.75 25.83 8.77
C VAL A 138 2.78 26.32 7.74
N ARG A 139 2.70 25.86 6.48
CA ARG A 139 3.59 26.32 5.40
C ARG A 139 3.24 27.73 4.92
N SER A 140 1.95 28.04 4.79
CA SER A 140 1.52 29.41 4.47
C SER A 140 1.81 30.36 5.62
N LEU A 141 1.66 29.90 6.87
CA LEU A 141 2.05 30.65 8.07
C LEU A 141 3.55 30.97 8.08
N ALA A 142 4.41 29.99 7.79
CA ALA A 142 5.86 30.21 7.69
C ALA A 142 6.19 31.27 6.62
N ARG A 143 5.54 31.17 5.44
CA ARG A 143 5.70 32.15 4.36
C ARG A 143 5.22 33.55 4.74
N SER A 144 4.08 33.68 5.41
CA SER A 144 3.55 35.00 5.82
C SER A 144 4.39 35.64 6.93
N LEU A 145 5.09 34.83 7.73
CA LEU A 145 6.01 35.28 8.77
C LEU A 145 7.45 35.45 8.28
N GLY A 146 7.73 35.23 6.98
CA GLY A 146 9.06 35.41 6.40
C GLY A 146 10.10 34.37 6.86
N ILE A 147 9.67 33.20 7.35
CA ILE A 147 10.54 32.16 7.91
C ILE A 147 10.74 31.03 6.89
N PRO A 148 11.94 30.39 6.84
CA PRO A 148 12.17 29.23 5.98
C PRO A 148 11.16 28.09 6.16
N ASP A 149 10.68 27.50 5.05
CA ASP A 149 9.80 26.31 5.06
C ASP A 149 10.61 25.00 5.24
N ASP A 150 11.37 24.92 6.33
CA ASP A 150 12.09 23.71 6.71
C ASP A 150 11.40 22.96 7.86
N GLY A 151 11.87 21.74 8.13
CA GLY A 151 11.30 20.89 9.18
C GLY A 151 11.44 21.44 10.60
N ARG A 152 12.52 22.17 10.90
CA ARG A 152 12.80 22.76 12.21
C ARG A 152 11.92 23.98 12.46
N SER A 153 11.84 24.88 11.49
CA SER A 153 10.99 26.08 11.53
C SER A 153 9.51 25.72 11.66
N ARG A 154 9.03 24.74 10.89
CA ARG A 154 7.66 24.21 11.05
C ARG A 154 7.40 23.54 12.39
N ALA A 155 8.41 22.89 12.97
CA ALA A 155 8.28 22.30 14.30
C ALA A 155 8.19 23.37 15.39
N ALA A 156 9.00 24.44 15.29
CA ALA A 156 8.95 25.59 16.19
C ALA A 156 7.59 26.30 16.11
N LEU A 157 7.08 26.60 14.91
CA LEU A 157 5.76 27.20 14.72
C LEU A 157 4.63 26.35 15.32
N ARG A 158 4.67 25.02 15.15
CA ARG A 158 3.66 24.12 15.75
C ARG A 158 3.68 24.14 17.28
N ARG A 159 4.85 24.29 17.90
CA ARG A 159 4.94 24.45 19.36
C ARG A 159 4.37 25.78 19.79
N MET A 160 4.78 26.88 19.17
CA MET A 160 4.27 28.22 19.50
C MET A 160 2.75 28.28 19.38
N LEU A 161 2.17 27.73 18.30
CA LEU A 161 0.72 27.66 18.12
C LEU A 161 0.02 26.88 19.25
N ALA A 162 0.64 25.80 19.74
CA ALA A 162 0.09 25.00 20.83
C ALA A 162 0.28 25.66 22.22
N GLU A 163 1.42 26.31 22.45
CA GLU A 163 1.72 27.05 23.70
C GLU A 163 0.84 28.29 23.84
N LEU A 164 0.49 28.93 22.72
CA LEU A 164 -0.38 30.12 22.66
C LEU A 164 -1.87 29.78 22.53
N ASP A 165 -2.23 28.49 22.50
CA ASP A 165 -3.58 27.95 22.31
C ASP A 165 -4.34 28.58 21.11
N VAL A 166 -3.65 28.69 19.97
CA VAL A 166 -4.23 29.30 18.76
C VAL A 166 -5.07 28.26 18.00
N ASP A 167 -6.32 28.59 17.69
CA ASP A 167 -7.14 27.74 16.83
C ASP A 167 -6.55 27.68 15.42
N VAL A 168 -6.23 26.45 14.99
CA VAL A 168 -5.70 26.11 13.66
C VAL A 168 -6.50 25.00 13.01
N SER A 169 -7.74 24.80 13.46
CA SER A 169 -8.68 23.80 12.93
C SER A 169 -8.95 23.99 11.43
N HIS A 170 -8.93 25.25 10.95
CA HIS A 170 -9.10 25.63 9.55
C HIS A 170 -7.90 25.28 8.65
N PHE A 171 -6.75 24.87 9.20
CA PHE A 171 -5.60 24.53 8.38
C PHE A 171 -5.88 23.28 7.55
N SER A 172 -5.61 23.34 6.24
CA SER A 172 -5.80 22.29 5.22
C SER A 172 -5.16 20.92 5.54
N HIS A 173 -4.19 20.88 6.45
CA HIS A 173 -3.54 19.65 6.93
C HIS A 173 -3.65 19.47 8.44
N ALA A 174 -4.59 20.16 9.09
CA ALA A 174 -4.94 19.88 10.46
C ALA A 174 -5.29 18.39 10.58
N ARG A 175 -4.82 17.76 11.66
CA ARG A 175 -5.28 16.42 11.98
C ARG A 175 -6.74 16.56 12.41
N VAL A 176 -7.67 16.50 11.45
CA VAL A 176 -9.09 16.37 11.74
C VAL A 176 -9.27 15.17 12.66
N THR A 177 -9.53 15.47 13.93
CA THR A 177 -9.79 14.50 14.96
C THR A 177 -11.28 14.20 14.89
N ILE A 178 -11.61 12.97 14.53
CA ILE A 178 -13.00 12.55 14.49
C ILE A 178 -13.37 12.15 15.92
N SER A 179 -14.04 13.04 16.62
CA SER A 179 -14.56 12.80 17.97
C SER A 179 -15.53 11.61 17.95
N GLU A 180 -15.54 10.84 19.03
CA GLU A 180 -16.30 9.60 19.12
C GLU A 180 -17.82 9.81 19.08
N ALA A 181 -18.34 10.74 19.87
CA ALA A 181 -19.79 10.99 19.93
C ALA A 181 -20.37 11.44 18.57
N PRO A 182 -19.79 12.42 17.85
CA PRO A 182 -20.24 12.77 16.50
C PRO A 182 -20.17 11.61 15.51
N LEU A 183 -19.15 10.75 15.60
CA LEU A 183 -19.03 9.60 14.72
C LEU A 183 -20.09 8.54 14.98
N ARG A 184 -20.45 8.27 16.24
CA ARG A 184 -21.54 7.35 16.59
C ARG A 184 -22.87 7.84 16.03
N ALA A 185 -23.17 9.13 16.19
CA ALA A 185 -24.36 9.75 15.62
C ALA A 185 -24.35 9.67 14.07
N ALA A 186 -23.21 9.98 13.45
CA ALA A 186 -23.07 9.95 12.00
C ALA A 186 -23.29 8.54 11.42
N VAL A 187 -22.69 7.51 12.03
CA VAL A 187 -22.84 6.12 11.59
C VAL A 187 -24.29 5.63 11.73
N SER A 188 -24.95 5.97 12.84
CA SER A 188 -26.34 5.54 13.09
C SER A 188 -27.33 6.18 12.11
N ASN A 189 -27.09 7.43 11.71
CA ASN A 189 -27.98 8.18 10.80
C ASN A 189 -27.62 8.06 9.31
N SER A 190 -26.59 7.28 8.97
CA SER A 190 -26.07 7.20 7.60
C SER A 190 -26.31 5.83 6.97
N THR A 191 -26.46 5.81 5.65
CA THR A 191 -26.58 4.56 4.88
C THR A 191 -25.32 4.20 4.10
N SER A 192 -24.28 5.03 4.17
CA SER A 192 -22.99 4.78 3.52
C SER A 192 -21.86 5.59 4.17
N TYR A 193 -20.61 5.19 3.96
CA TYR A 193 -19.45 5.99 4.40
C TYR A 193 -19.40 7.38 3.77
N ALA A 194 -19.98 7.56 2.57
CA ALA A 194 -20.08 8.88 1.96
C ALA A 194 -21.03 9.78 2.78
N ASP A 195 -22.16 9.25 3.25
CA ASP A 195 -23.10 9.98 4.08
C ASP A 195 -22.49 10.30 5.45
N VAL A 196 -21.75 9.36 6.05
CA VAL A 196 -21.00 9.60 7.30
C VAL A 196 -20.02 10.76 7.13
N MET A 197 -19.26 10.77 6.03
CA MET A 197 -18.33 11.86 5.75
C MET A 197 -19.05 13.21 5.60
N ARG A 198 -20.17 13.25 4.87
CA ARG A 198 -20.99 14.47 4.73
C ARG A 198 -21.55 14.95 6.06
N PHE A 199 -22.09 14.03 6.88
CA PHE A 199 -22.62 14.33 8.21
C PHE A 199 -21.55 14.94 9.13
N LEU A 200 -20.31 14.44 9.04
CA LEU A 200 -19.17 14.94 9.80
C LEU A 200 -18.52 16.20 9.19
N GLY A 201 -19.07 16.78 8.12
CA GLY A 201 -18.46 17.91 7.41
C GLY A 201 -17.11 17.59 6.75
N LEU A 202 -16.82 16.30 6.51
CA LEU A 202 -15.58 15.84 5.89
C LEU A 202 -15.71 15.78 4.36
N PRO A 203 -14.65 16.11 3.61
CA PRO A 203 -14.67 15.96 2.16
C PRO A 203 -14.79 14.48 1.78
N VAL A 204 -15.67 14.17 0.82
CA VAL A 204 -15.90 12.81 0.32
C VAL A 204 -14.76 12.41 -0.60
N ASN A 205 -13.68 11.90 -0.01
CA ASN A 205 -12.50 11.41 -0.71
C ASN A 205 -11.88 10.20 0.00
N ASP A 206 -10.90 9.58 -0.65
CA ASP A 206 -10.20 8.40 -0.15
C ASP A 206 -9.50 8.63 1.20
N ALA A 207 -8.94 9.81 1.43
CA ALA A 207 -8.21 10.12 2.65
C ALA A 207 -9.14 10.20 3.87
N SER A 208 -10.29 10.89 3.71
CA SER A 208 -11.36 10.95 4.70
C SER A 208 -11.97 9.57 4.93
N HIS A 209 -12.24 8.82 3.85
CA HIS A 209 -12.79 7.47 3.94
C HIS A 209 -11.90 6.55 4.79
N ARG A 210 -10.59 6.51 4.52
CA ARG A 210 -9.63 5.72 5.30
C ARG A 210 -9.53 6.18 6.76
N ARG A 211 -9.78 7.46 7.05
CA ARG A 211 -9.77 7.99 8.42
C ARG A 211 -11.03 7.57 9.17
N VAL A 212 -12.20 7.82 8.59
CA VAL A 212 -13.50 7.42 9.15
C VAL A 212 -13.54 5.90 9.36
N HIS A 213 -13.18 5.12 8.35
CA HIS A 213 -13.16 3.66 8.43
C HIS A 213 -12.25 3.14 9.55
N ARG A 214 -11.06 3.71 9.73
CA ARG A 214 -10.17 3.34 10.86
C ARG A 214 -10.81 3.62 12.22
N GLN A 215 -11.50 4.75 12.35
CA GLN A 215 -12.13 5.12 13.61
C GLN A 215 -13.38 4.27 13.90
N VAL A 216 -14.19 3.98 12.88
CA VAL A 216 -15.31 3.03 12.95
C VAL A 216 -14.84 1.65 13.40
N LEU A 217 -13.74 1.14 12.83
CA LEU A 217 -13.16 -0.14 13.25
C LEU A 217 -12.58 -0.09 14.68
N ARG A 218 -11.96 1.02 15.07
CA ARG A 218 -11.39 1.20 16.42
C ARG A 218 -12.47 1.19 17.50
N LEU A 219 -13.63 1.78 17.19
CA LEU A 219 -14.77 1.91 18.09
C LEU A 219 -15.81 0.81 17.92
N GLU A 220 -15.58 -0.12 17.00
CA GLU A 220 -16.44 -1.27 16.70
C GLU A 220 -17.90 -0.86 16.40
N LEU A 221 -18.08 0.22 15.64
CA LEU A 221 -19.42 0.71 15.29
C LEU A 221 -20.04 -0.18 14.22
N ASP A 222 -21.31 -0.54 14.42
CA ASP A 222 -22.05 -1.32 13.43
C ASP A 222 -22.27 -0.50 12.15
N THR A 223 -21.92 -1.11 11.03
CA THR A 223 -22.10 -0.55 9.68
C THR A 223 -22.78 -1.57 8.76
N SER A 224 -23.37 -2.63 9.33
CA SER A 224 -24.06 -3.68 8.60
C SER A 224 -25.25 -3.15 7.81
N HIS A 225 -25.91 -2.09 8.30
CA HIS A 225 -27.01 -1.38 7.66
C HIS A 225 -26.57 -0.52 6.47
N PHE A 226 -25.27 -0.34 6.23
CA PHE A 226 -24.81 0.45 5.09
C PHE A 226 -25.13 -0.27 3.79
N LYS A 227 -25.72 0.49 2.84
CA LYS A 227 -26.05 0.01 1.50
C LYS A 227 -24.78 -0.37 0.76
N ARG A 228 -24.51 -1.68 0.64
CA ARG A 228 -23.51 -2.18 -0.30
C ARG A 228 -24.02 -1.91 -1.71
N ARG A 229 -23.33 -1.04 -2.46
CA ARG A 229 -23.48 -1.05 -3.93
C ARG A 229 -23.03 -2.43 -4.38
N THR A 230 -23.97 -3.26 -4.85
CA THR A 230 -23.65 -4.48 -5.59
C THR A 230 -22.70 -4.04 -6.69
N ARG A 231 -21.45 -4.51 -6.63
CA ARG A 231 -20.44 -4.25 -7.66
C ARG A 231 -21.13 -4.65 -8.97
N ARG A 232 -21.46 -3.68 -9.84
CA ARG A 232 -22.10 -3.97 -11.14
C ARG A 232 -21.32 -5.14 -11.74
N GLU A 233 -22.01 -6.21 -12.11
CA GLU A 233 -21.39 -7.27 -12.89
C GLU A 233 -20.68 -6.61 -14.05
N ILE A 234 -19.35 -6.72 -14.08
CA ILE A 234 -18.55 -6.22 -15.19
C ILE A 234 -18.92 -7.12 -16.36
N ARG A 235 -19.91 -6.70 -17.17
CA ARG A 235 -20.24 -7.40 -18.40
C ARG A 235 -19.00 -7.32 -19.29
N PRO A 236 -18.31 -8.44 -19.58
CA PRO A 236 -17.17 -8.41 -20.48
C PRO A 236 -17.66 -7.91 -21.84
N ARG A 237 -17.08 -6.80 -22.32
CA ARG A 237 -17.37 -6.32 -23.68
C ARG A 237 -16.92 -7.41 -24.65
N ARG A 238 -17.81 -7.85 -25.53
CA ARG A 238 -17.44 -8.74 -26.63
C ARG A 238 -16.37 -8.03 -27.48
N PRO A 239 -15.20 -8.64 -27.71
CA PRO A 239 -14.15 -8.02 -28.49
C PRO A 239 -14.65 -7.84 -29.94
N LYS A 240 -14.45 -6.65 -30.52
CA LYS A 240 -14.81 -6.37 -31.93
C LYS A 240 -14.01 -7.27 -32.87
N ARG A 241 -14.65 -7.80 -33.90
CA ARG A 241 -13.98 -8.49 -35.02
C ARG A 241 -13.00 -7.54 -35.73
N ILE A 242 -11.77 -7.99 -35.97
CA ILE A 242 -10.69 -7.17 -36.56
C ILE A 242 -10.12 -7.76 -37.86
N ALA A 243 -10.50 -8.99 -38.23
CA ALA A 243 -9.88 -9.69 -39.37
C ALA A 243 -9.95 -8.87 -40.67
N GLY A 244 -11.11 -8.31 -41.00
CA GLY A 244 -11.28 -7.51 -42.23
C GLY A 244 -10.51 -6.19 -42.25
N GLU A 245 -10.21 -5.58 -41.09
CA GLU A 245 -9.37 -4.37 -41.02
C GLU A 245 -7.89 -4.72 -41.18
N VAL A 246 -7.48 -5.86 -40.60
CA VAL A 246 -6.07 -6.25 -40.50
C VAL A 246 -5.59 -6.97 -41.76
N LEU A 247 -6.39 -7.92 -42.30
CA LEU A 247 -6.01 -8.82 -43.38
C LEU A 247 -6.25 -8.21 -44.77
N ARG A 248 -5.55 -7.13 -45.06
CA ARG A 248 -5.62 -6.39 -46.32
C ARG A 248 -4.27 -5.80 -46.67
N VAL A 249 -4.15 -5.26 -47.87
CA VAL A 249 -3.01 -4.41 -48.23
C VAL A 249 -3.16 -3.07 -47.50
N HIS A 250 -2.11 -2.66 -46.78
CA HIS A 250 -2.05 -1.36 -46.11
C HIS A 250 -1.27 -0.34 -46.96
N PRO A 251 -1.55 0.97 -46.84
CA PRO A 251 -0.78 2.02 -47.49
C PRO A 251 0.72 1.93 -47.17
N ALA A 252 1.59 2.33 -48.12
CA ALA A 252 3.04 2.22 -47.99
C ALA A 252 3.67 3.10 -46.88
N ASP A 253 2.92 4.08 -46.39
CA ASP A 253 3.28 4.96 -45.27
C ASP A 253 2.75 4.44 -43.92
N ALA A 254 1.92 3.39 -43.92
CA ALA A 254 1.38 2.82 -42.68
C ALA A 254 2.49 2.15 -41.85
N PRO A 255 2.48 2.27 -40.52
CA PRO A 255 3.46 1.59 -39.68
C PRO A 255 3.27 0.07 -39.73
N ARG A 256 4.37 -0.67 -39.49
CA ARG A 256 4.33 -2.13 -39.45
C ARG A 256 3.30 -2.63 -38.44
N MET A 257 2.38 -3.46 -38.92
CA MET A 257 1.29 -4.00 -38.13
C MET A 257 1.85 -4.79 -36.93
N ASN A 258 1.25 -4.55 -35.76
CA ASN A 258 1.64 -5.26 -34.54
C ASN A 258 1.38 -6.77 -34.68
N HIS A 259 2.37 -7.58 -34.33
CA HIS A 259 2.31 -9.04 -34.42
C HIS A 259 1.10 -9.65 -33.69
N ALA A 260 0.70 -9.12 -32.53
CA ALA A 260 -0.46 -9.61 -31.78
C ALA A 260 -1.78 -9.32 -32.51
N ARG A 261 -1.88 -8.20 -33.23
CA ARG A 261 -3.05 -7.88 -34.07
C ARG A 261 -3.15 -8.84 -35.26
N LEU A 262 -2.03 -9.13 -35.93
CA LEU A 262 -1.98 -10.11 -37.03
C LEU A 262 -2.35 -11.51 -36.56
N ARG A 263 -1.77 -11.98 -35.46
CA ARG A 263 -2.09 -13.30 -34.89
C ARG A 263 -3.59 -13.43 -34.60
N ARG A 264 -4.17 -12.42 -33.95
CA ARG A 264 -5.60 -12.41 -33.62
C ARG A 264 -6.48 -12.39 -34.88
N ALA A 265 -6.09 -11.66 -35.91
CA ALA A 265 -6.83 -11.62 -37.16
C ALA A 265 -6.79 -12.97 -37.90
N LEU A 266 -5.64 -13.65 -37.92
CA LEU A 266 -5.51 -14.99 -38.49
C LEU A 266 -6.34 -16.04 -37.73
N GLU A 267 -6.33 -15.99 -36.40
CA GLU A 267 -7.17 -16.83 -35.53
C GLU A 267 -8.67 -16.59 -35.79
N GLU A 268 -9.09 -15.33 -35.90
CA GLU A 268 -10.47 -14.95 -36.22
C GLU A 268 -10.92 -15.44 -37.61
N SER A 269 -9.99 -15.50 -38.57
CA SER A 269 -10.20 -16.03 -39.92
C SER A 269 -10.09 -17.56 -40.01
N GLY A 270 -9.82 -18.26 -38.91
CA GLY A 270 -9.77 -19.72 -38.86
C GLY A 270 -8.47 -20.34 -39.41
N VAL A 271 -7.39 -19.56 -39.50
CA VAL A 271 -6.09 -20.10 -39.92
C VAL A 271 -5.55 -21.02 -38.83
N PRO A 272 -5.25 -22.29 -39.13
CA PRO A 272 -4.71 -23.20 -38.14
C PRO A 272 -3.32 -22.74 -37.68
N TYR A 273 -3.08 -22.79 -36.37
CA TYR A 273 -1.77 -22.48 -35.79
C TYR A 273 -0.78 -23.64 -36.03
N ARG A 274 -0.34 -23.81 -37.27
CA ARG A 274 0.58 -24.87 -37.70
C ARG A 274 1.58 -24.31 -38.70
N CYS A 275 2.82 -24.80 -38.64
CA CYS A 275 3.85 -24.44 -39.58
C CYS A 275 3.44 -24.88 -41.00
N ALA A 276 3.38 -23.95 -41.95
CA ALA A 276 3.08 -24.24 -43.34
C ALA A 276 4.18 -25.07 -44.04
N GLY A 277 5.41 -25.06 -43.52
CA GLY A 277 6.53 -25.82 -44.08
C GLY A 277 6.59 -27.28 -43.59
N CYS A 278 6.38 -27.53 -42.29
CA CYS A 278 6.56 -28.86 -41.69
C CYS A 278 5.37 -29.38 -40.88
N GLY A 279 4.26 -28.63 -40.82
CA GLY A 279 3.03 -29.03 -40.10
C GLY A 279 3.10 -28.94 -38.57
N ASN A 280 4.26 -28.57 -37.98
CA ASN A 280 4.44 -28.48 -36.53
C ASN A 280 3.39 -27.55 -35.89
N PRO A 281 2.66 -27.99 -34.83
CA PRO A 281 1.59 -27.23 -34.19
C PRO A 281 2.05 -26.09 -33.24
N GLY A 282 3.35 -25.81 -33.18
CA GLY A 282 3.93 -24.89 -32.20
C GLY A 282 4.42 -25.62 -30.95
N GLU A 283 5.00 -26.81 -31.10
CA GLU A 283 5.54 -27.62 -30.00
C GLU A 283 6.96 -28.09 -30.32
N TRP A 284 7.84 -28.03 -29.32
CA TRP A 284 9.21 -28.53 -29.40
C TRP A 284 9.61 -29.12 -28.04
N ARG A 285 10.00 -30.41 -28.02
CA ARG A 285 10.34 -31.14 -26.79
C ARG A 285 9.29 -30.93 -25.68
N GLU A 286 8.02 -31.17 -26.03
CA GLU A 286 6.87 -31.04 -25.11
C GLU A 286 6.66 -29.61 -24.55
N THR A 287 7.35 -28.62 -25.11
CA THR A 287 7.24 -27.21 -24.72
C THR A 287 6.61 -26.41 -25.85
N VAL A 288 5.75 -25.46 -25.50
CA VAL A 288 5.12 -24.56 -26.46
C VAL A 288 6.17 -23.65 -27.11
N MET A 289 6.18 -23.63 -28.44
CA MET A 289 7.04 -22.80 -29.27
C MET A 289 6.18 -21.85 -30.11
N THR A 290 6.59 -20.58 -30.17
CA THR A 290 5.90 -19.60 -31.00
C THR A 290 6.26 -19.81 -32.47
N LEU A 291 5.25 -20.05 -33.30
CA LEU A 291 5.34 -19.92 -34.76
C LEU A 291 5.38 -18.43 -35.14
N HIS A 292 6.28 -18.11 -36.07
CA HIS A 292 6.43 -16.79 -36.68
C HIS A 292 5.39 -16.59 -37.79
N ILE A 293 4.91 -15.36 -37.96
CA ILE A 293 4.11 -14.96 -39.12
C ILE A 293 5.07 -14.47 -40.20
N ASP A 294 5.08 -15.14 -41.34
CA ASP A 294 5.89 -14.80 -42.52
C ASP A 294 4.98 -14.31 -43.66
N HIS A 295 5.47 -13.32 -44.39
CA HIS A 295 4.87 -12.80 -45.61
C HIS A 295 5.53 -13.50 -46.79
N ILE A 296 4.76 -14.24 -47.60
CA ILE A 296 5.27 -15.07 -48.70
C ILE A 296 6.05 -14.20 -49.70
N ASN A 297 5.53 -13.02 -50.03
CA ASN A 297 6.19 -12.05 -50.92
C ASN A 297 7.29 -11.21 -50.23
N GLY A 298 7.41 -11.27 -48.90
CA GLY A 298 8.35 -10.48 -48.11
C GLY A 298 7.96 -9.00 -47.90
N ASP A 299 6.80 -8.56 -48.38
CA ASP A 299 6.25 -7.22 -48.13
C ASP A 299 5.33 -7.24 -46.90
N TRP A 300 5.73 -6.47 -45.87
CA TRP A 300 5.01 -6.41 -44.60
C TRP A 300 3.74 -5.54 -44.64
N HIS A 301 3.49 -4.81 -45.74
CA HIS A 301 2.23 -4.07 -45.95
C HIS A 301 1.11 -4.96 -46.49
N ASP A 302 1.45 -6.03 -47.19
CA ASP A 302 0.49 -6.97 -47.77
C ASP A 302 0.07 -8.03 -46.74
N ASN A 303 -0.88 -7.67 -45.87
CA ASN A 303 -1.39 -8.58 -44.85
C ASN A 303 -2.56 -9.44 -45.34
N ARG A 304 -2.77 -9.57 -46.65
CA ARG A 304 -3.84 -10.43 -47.18
C ARG A 304 -3.63 -11.88 -46.73
N LEU A 305 -4.73 -12.59 -46.53
CA LEU A 305 -4.72 -13.94 -45.96
C LEU A 305 -3.86 -14.91 -46.78
N GLU A 306 -3.95 -14.81 -48.10
CA GLU A 306 -3.17 -15.60 -49.05
C GLU A 306 -1.66 -15.33 -49.02
N ASN A 307 -1.23 -14.19 -48.48
CA ASN A 307 0.19 -13.81 -48.38
C ASN A 307 0.80 -14.13 -47.01
N LEU A 308 -0.01 -14.49 -46.00
CA LEU A 308 0.44 -14.76 -44.64
C LEU A 308 0.50 -16.27 -44.37
N ARG A 309 1.56 -16.70 -43.70
CA ARG A 309 1.69 -18.09 -43.21
C ARG A 309 2.38 -18.16 -41.86
N TYR A 310 2.03 -19.16 -41.07
CA TYR A 310 2.79 -19.52 -39.87
C TYR A 310 3.99 -20.39 -40.26
N LEU A 311 5.16 -20.09 -39.71
CA LEU A 311 6.37 -20.90 -39.86
C LEU A 311 7.03 -21.11 -38.49
N CYS A 312 7.51 -22.31 -38.23
CA CYS A 312 8.38 -22.54 -37.07
C CYS A 312 9.74 -21.84 -37.30
N PRO A 313 10.52 -21.54 -36.24
CA PRO A 313 11.82 -20.88 -36.36
C PRO A 313 12.76 -21.56 -37.37
N ASN A 314 12.75 -22.89 -37.45
CA ASN A 314 13.61 -23.65 -38.35
C ASN A 314 13.16 -23.52 -39.83
N CYS A 315 11.86 -23.67 -40.11
CA CYS A 315 11.33 -23.48 -41.47
C CYS A 315 11.38 -22.02 -41.91
N HIS A 316 11.24 -21.08 -40.98
CA HIS A 316 11.38 -19.66 -41.29
C HIS A 316 12.84 -19.32 -41.65
N ALA A 317 13.82 -19.90 -40.96
CA ALA A 317 15.24 -19.63 -41.22
C ALA A 317 15.72 -19.97 -42.64
N VAL A 318 15.03 -20.87 -43.34
CA VAL A 318 15.37 -21.28 -44.71
C VAL A 318 14.60 -20.53 -45.80
N THR A 319 13.72 -19.57 -45.45
CA THR A 319 12.99 -18.81 -46.46
C THR A 319 13.87 -17.74 -47.10
N ASN A 320 13.60 -17.44 -48.37
CA ASN A 320 14.23 -16.32 -49.07
C ASN A 320 13.89 -14.95 -48.45
N THR A 321 12.88 -14.87 -47.58
CA THR A 321 12.41 -13.67 -46.87
C THR A 321 13.08 -13.51 -45.50
N TRP A 322 13.74 -14.55 -44.99
CA TRP A 322 14.39 -14.56 -43.68
C TRP A 322 15.54 -13.55 -43.60
N CYS A 323 15.53 -12.73 -42.55
CA CYS A 323 16.59 -11.78 -42.24
C CYS A 323 17.08 -10.93 -43.44
N ARG A 324 16.19 -10.59 -44.40
CA ARG A 324 16.57 -9.69 -45.50
C ARG A 324 17.10 -8.39 -44.92
N ARG A 325 18.41 -8.15 -45.07
CA ARG A 325 18.99 -6.80 -44.98
C ARG A 325 18.26 -5.95 -46.03
N ARG A 326 17.91 -4.71 -45.69
CA ARG A 326 17.41 -3.73 -46.67
C ARG A 326 18.36 -3.76 -47.86
N ARG A 327 17.94 -4.30 -49.01
CA ARG A 327 18.66 -4.03 -50.26
C ARG A 327 18.48 -2.54 -50.48
N GLY A 328 19.57 -1.79 -50.37
CA GLY A 328 19.59 -0.40 -50.79
C GLY A 328 19.03 -0.33 -52.20
N LEU A 329 18.11 0.60 -52.42
CA LEU A 329 17.66 1.00 -53.73
C LEU A 329 18.88 1.25 -54.62
N GLY A 330 18.97 0.53 -55.75
CA GLY A 330 19.74 0.86 -56.95
C GLY A 330 21.19 1.31 -56.79
N ALA A 331 22.14 0.38 -56.96
CA ALA A 331 23.35 0.69 -57.72
C ALA A 331 23.32 -0.19 -58.98
N SER A 332 23.02 0.44 -60.10
CA SER A 332 23.13 -0.12 -61.45
C SER A 332 24.53 -0.64 -61.73
N ARG A 333 24.61 -1.83 -62.31
CA ARG A 333 25.61 -2.15 -63.34
C ARG A 333 24.90 -2.87 -64.46
#